data_AF-A0A2H6KEH2-F1
#
_entry.id   AF-A0A2H6KEH2-F1
#
_cell.length_a   1.000
_cell.length_b   1.000
_cell.length_c   1.000
_cell.angle_alpha   90.00
_cell.angle_beta   90.00
_cell.angle_gamma   90.00
#
_symmetry.space_group_name_H-M   'P 1'
#
loop_
_entity.id
_entity.type
_entity.pdbx_description
1 polymer ?
#
loop_
_entity_poly.entity_id
_entity_poly.type
_entity_poly.pdbx_seq_one_letter_code
_entity_poly.pdbx_strand_id
1 'polypeptide(L)'
;MRSFILALDMFESDHLDKEDEEEEYEDLNGGKFDFVPRRTHRQRQEGESTMFKLRACISCRLIMSEDQFFERGCGNCAFLQMDGDRRRTLDCTSSNFSGLISIMDPQKSWAARFNNLGDVIPGCYAISVVGELPESIHDDVRR
;
A
#
# COMPACT_ATOMS: atom_id res chain seq x y z
N MET A 1 -11.45 -61.50 -0.91
CA MET A 1 -11.97 -60.74 -2.07
C MET A 1 -12.03 -59.27 -1.69
N ARG A 2 -11.60 -58.33 -2.55
CA ARG A 2 -11.89 -56.87 -2.58
C ARG A 2 -11.66 -56.08 -1.26
N SER A 3 -10.67 -55.20 -1.08
CA SER A 3 -10.28 -53.95 -1.79
C SER A 3 -11.17 -52.72 -1.50
N PHE A 4 -10.52 -51.54 -1.34
CA PHE A 4 -11.03 -50.14 -1.26
C PHE A 4 -11.43 -49.63 0.17
N ILE A 5 -10.80 -48.58 0.76
CA ILE A 5 -10.83 -47.09 0.53
C ILE A 5 -12.06 -46.41 1.19
N LEU A 6 -11.99 -45.33 2.00
CA LEU A 6 -10.93 -44.46 2.63
C LEU A 6 -11.47 -43.94 4.01
N ALA A 7 -10.67 -43.70 5.06
CA ALA A 7 -10.02 -42.45 5.55
C ALA A 7 -10.93 -41.26 5.98
N LEU A 8 -10.45 -40.54 7.02
CA LEU A 8 -10.98 -39.34 7.72
C LEU A 8 -11.96 -39.60 8.88
N ASP A 9 -11.43 -39.46 10.11
CA ASP A 9 -11.90 -38.52 11.13
C ASP A 9 -10.85 -38.49 12.27
N MET A 10 -10.04 -37.43 12.31
CA MET A 10 -8.92 -37.27 13.25
C MET A 10 -8.84 -35.82 13.76
N PHE A 11 -10.00 -35.24 14.06
CA PHE A 11 -10.15 -33.84 14.49
C PHE A 11 -11.27 -33.70 15.53
N GLU A 12 -11.00 -34.16 16.76
CA GLU A 12 -11.90 -33.91 17.89
C GLU A 12 -11.10 -33.87 19.20
N SER A 13 -10.50 -32.71 19.52
CA SER A 13 -10.05 -32.26 20.86
C SER A 13 -9.38 -30.87 20.80
N ASP A 14 -10.11 -29.83 20.35
CA ASP A 14 -9.74 -28.42 20.61
C ASP A 14 -10.26 -28.09 22.02
N HIS A 15 -9.50 -28.23 23.11
CA HIS A 15 -8.27 -27.55 23.52
C HIS A 15 -8.42 -26.09 23.94
N LEU A 16 -9.25 -25.90 24.98
CA LEU A 16 -9.14 -24.91 26.06
C LEU A 16 -8.96 -23.43 25.64
N ASP A 17 -9.99 -22.66 25.96
CA ASP A 17 -9.96 -21.20 25.98
C ASP A 17 -8.70 -20.69 26.72
N LYS A 18 -7.87 -19.96 25.96
CA LYS A 18 -6.94 -18.99 26.53
C LYS A 18 -7.47 -17.62 26.16
N GLU A 19 -7.90 -16.89 27.16
CA GLU A 19 -8.09 -15.45 27.05
C GLU A 19 -6.70 -14.85 26.83
N ASP A 20 -6.41 -14.39 25.61
CA ASP A 20 -5.15 -13.70 25.32
C ASP A 20 -5.14 -12.36 26.06
N GLU A 21 -4.29 -12.22 27.08
CA GLU A 21 -4.17 -10.99 27.87
C GLU A 21 -3.71 -9.81 26.99
N GLU A 22 -4.50 -8.74 26.95
CA GLU A 22 -4.21 -7.55 26.14
C GLU A 22 -3.09 -6.71 26.77
N GLU A 23 -1.85 -6.84 26.29
CA GLU A 23 -0.79 -5.87 26.58
C GLU A 23 -1.03 -4.56 25.80
N GLU A 24 -1.66 -3.58 26.45
CA GLU A 24 -1.78 -2.21 25.94
C GLU A 24 -0.43 -1.48 26.01
N TYR A 25 0.34 -1.52 24.92
CA TYR A 25 1.55 -0.72 24.76
C TYR A 25 1.17 0.74 24.48
N GLU A 26 1.24 1.62 25.50
CA GLU A 26 1.14 3.07 25.30
C GLU A 26 2.24 3.56 24.35
N ASP A 27 1.82 4.05 23.18
CA ASP A 27 2.71 4.44 22.09
C ASP A 27 3.29 5.85 22.33
N LEU A 28 4.28 5.95 23.22
CA LEU A 28 4.94 7.20 23.64
C LEU A 28 5.82 7.85 22.56
N ASN A 29 5.50 7.66 21.27
CA ASN A 29 6.17 8.32 20.17
C ASN A 29 5.21 8.59 19.00
N GLY A 30 5.00 9.86 18.65
CA GLY A 30 4.38 10.27 17.38
C GLY A 30 5.36 9.99 16.23
N GLY A 31 5.49 8.70 15.89
CA GLY A 31 6.71 8.16 15.31
C GLY A 31 6.53 7.60 13.91
N LYS A 32 6.95 8.38 12.90
CA LYS A 32 7.42 7.96 11.55
C LYS A 32 6.44 7.19 10.64
N PHE A 33 5.39 6.57 11.17
CA PHE A 33 4.51 5.63 10.48
C PHE A 33 3.03 6.02 10.59
N ASP A 34 2.70 7.25 10.97
CA ASP A 34 1.34 7.79 11.10
C ASP A 34 0.51 7.78 9.80
N PHE A 35 1.14 7.44 8.67
CA PHE A 35 0.46 7.17 7.40
C PHE A 35 -0.20 5.78 7.34
N VAL A 36 0.17 4.84 8.22
CA VAL A 36 -0.39 3.49 8.29
C VAL A 36 -1.65 3.51 9.17
N PRO A 37 -2.85 3.17 8.64
CA PRO A 37 -4.06 3.13 9.45
C PRO A 37 -3.95 2.05 10.54
N ARG A 38 -4.04 2.44 11.81
CA ARG A 38 -4.17 1.48 12.92
C ARG A 38 -5.48 0.72 12.73
N ARG A 39 -5.41 -0.60 12.67
CA ARG A 39 -6.59 -1.47 12.63
C ARG A 39 -7.26 -1.48 14.00
N THR A 40 -8.17 -0.54 14.25
CA THR A 40 -9.23 -0.79 15.22
C THR A 40 -10.01 -2.03 14.77
N HIS A 41 -10.54 -2.80 15.74
CA HIS A 41 -11.10 -4.14 15.49
C HIS A 41 -12.43 -4.08 14.70
N ARG A 42 -12.32 -3.82 13.40
CA ARG A 42 -13.44 -3.68 12.46
C ARG A 42 -14.10 -5.03 12.28
N GLN A 43 -15.35 -5.14 12.77
CA GLN A 43 -16.24 -6.25 12.45
C GLN A 43 -16.20 -6.53 10.94
N ARG A 44 -16.02 -7.81 10.58
CA ARG A 44 -15.88 -8.28 9.20
C ARG A 44 -17.23 -8.17 8.48
N GLN A 45 -17.61 -6.95 8.13
CA GLN A 45 -18.69 -6.70 7.18
C GLN A 45 -18.20 -7.16 5.80
N GLU A 46 -18.93 -8.12 5.22
CA GLU A 46 -18.79 -8.55 3.84
C GLU A 46 -19.38 -7.48 2.92
N GLY A 47 -18.70 -6.33 2.90
CA GLY A 47 -19.02 -5.23 2.00
C GLY A 47 -18.72 -5.62 0.57
N GLU A 48 -19.57 -5.13 -0.34
CA GLU A 48 -19.37 -5.21 -1.78
C GLU A 48 -17.91 -4.89 -2.15
N SER A 49 -17.32 -5.74 -2.98
CA SER A 49 -15.92 -5.65 -3.43
C SER A 49 -15.70 -4.43 -4.33
N THR A 50 -15.78 -3.24 -3.72
CA THR A 50 -15.40 -1.97 -4.33
C THR A 50 -13.91 -2.05 -4.66
N MET A 51 -13.61 -2.43 -5.91
CA MET A 51 -12.25 -2.58 -6.38
C MET A 51 -11.53 -1.24 -6.19
N PHE A 52 -10.65 -1.18 -5.20
CA PHE A 52 -9.94 0.05 -4.85
C PHE A 52 -9.28 0.60 -6.12
N LYS A 53 -9.63 1.83 -6.49
CA LYS A 53 -9.07 2.50 -7.68
C LYS A 53 -7.62 2.86 -7.41
N LEU A 54 -6.74 1.87 -7.51
CA LEU A 54 -5.31 2.05 -7.37
C LEU A 54 -4.77 2.87 -8.54
N ARG A 55 -3.90 3.81 -8.22
CA ARG A 55 -3.16 4.63 -9.17
C ARG A 55 -1.71 4.65 -8.75
N ALA A 56 -0.82 4.86 -9.70
CA ALA A 56 0.59 5.10 -9.46
C ALA A 56 0.92 6.58 -9.74
N CYS A 57 1.70 7.22 -8.87
CA CYS A 57 2.25 8.54 -9.13
C CYS A 57 3.17 8.51 -10.37
N ILE A 58 2.95 9.39 -11.34
CA ILE A 58 3.72 9.40 -12.60
C ILE A 58 5.20 9.74 -12.33
N SER A 59 5.49 10.57 -11.32
CA SER A 59 6.87 10.95 -10.95
C SER A 59 7.63 9.83 -10.22
N CYS A 60 7.12 9.36 -9.06
CA CYS A 60 7.86 8.45 -8.17
C CYS A 60 7.38 6.99 -8.18
N ARG A 61 6.31 6.67 -8.92
CA ARG A 61 5.70 5.33 -9.03
C ARG A 61 5.07 4.76 -7.75
N LEU A 62 4.95 5.54 -6.67
CA LEU A 62 4.20 5.16 -5.46
C LEU A 62 2.75 4.80 -5.84
N ILE A 63 2.23 3.68 -5.34
CA ILE A 63 0.87 3.19 -5.55
C ILE A 63 0.03 3.43 -4.30
N MET A 64 -1.10 4.11 -4.46
CA MET A 64 -2.15 4.31 -3.44
C MET A 64 -3.54 4.31 -4.11
N SER A 65 -4.61 4.35 -3.33
CA SER A 65 -5.94 4.62 -3.90
C SER A 65 -6.04 6.08 -4.38
N GLU A 66 -6.91 6.33 -5.36
CA GLU A 66 -7.23 7.69 -5.83
C GLU A 66 -7.69 8.62 -4.69
N ASP A 67 -8.40 8.06 -3.70
CA ASP A 67 -8.87 8.82 -2.53
C ASP A 67 -7.73 9.12 -1.55
N GLN A 68 -6.77 8.21 -1.35
CA GLN A 68 -5.57 8.48 -0.53
C GLN A 68 -4.69 9.59 -1.12
N PHE A 69 -4.53 9.64 -2.44
CA PHE A 69 -3.85 10.76 -3.11
C PHE A 69 -4.61 12.08 -2.94
N PHE A 70 -5.93 12.06 -3.05
CA PHE A 70 -6.77 13.23 -2.84
C PHE A 70 -6.74 13.74 -1.39
N GLU A 71 -6.72 12.84 -0.40
CA GLU A 71 -6.70 13.19 1.03
C GLU A 71 -5.34 13.69 1.53
N ARG A 72 -4.24 13.11 1.03
CA ARG A 72 -2.89 13.27 1.64
C ARG A 72 -1.78 13.65 0.65
N GLY A 73 -2.08 13.77 -0.63
CA GLY A 73 -1.09 13.98 -1.67
C GLY A 73 -0.20 12.76 -1.92
N CYS A 74 0.93 12.97 -2.59
CA CYS A 74 1.94 11.93 -2.82
C CYS A 74 3.05 12.02 -1.78
N GLY A 75 3.26 10.97 -0.98
CA GLY A 75 4.24 10.94 0.11
C GLY A 75 5.72 11.12 -0.27
N ASN A 76 6.07 11.09 -1.57
CA ASN A 76 7.40 11.42 -2.07
C ASN A 76 7.46 12.73 -2.89
N CYS A 77 6.30 13.30 -3.28
CA CYS A 77 6.25 14.35 -4.31
C CYS A 77 5.37 15.51 -3.88
N ALA A 78 5.76 16.19 -2.78
CA ALA A 78 5.04 17.34 -2.24
C ALA A 78 4.85 18.48 -3.28
N PHE A 79 5.78 18.64 -4.21
CA PHE A 79 5.70 19.62 -5.31
C PHE A 79 4.50 19.42 -6.25
N LEU A 80 3.89 18.23 -6.27
CA LEU A 80 2.72 17.97 -7.11
C LEU A 80 1.45 18.65 -6.57
N GLN A 81 1.36 18.94 -5.27
CA GLN A 81 0.24 19.67 -4.61
C GLN A 81 -1.14 19.15 -5.05
N MET A 82 -1.37 17.83 -4.89
CA MET A 82 -2.59 17.15 -5.35
C MET A 82 -3.63 16.90 -4.25
N ASP A 83 -3.27 17.16 -3.00
CA ASP A 83 -4.16 17.12 -1.85
C ASP A 83 -5.30 18.15 -2.00
N GLY A 84 -6.54 17.74 -1.71
CA GLY A 84 -7.73 18.56 -1.91
C GLY A 84 -8.14 18.81 -3.37
N ASP A 85 -7.29 18.49 -4.36
CA ASP A 85 -7.60 18.65 -5.79
C ASP A 85 -7.66 17.30 -6.52
N ARG A 86 -8.91 16.85 -6.76
CA ARG A 86 -9.20 15.60 -7.47
C ARG A 86 -8.76 15.64 -8.93
N ARG A 87 -8.76 16.81 -9.58
CA ARG A 87 -8.29 16.96 -10.97
C ARG A 87 -6.77 16.84 -11.00
N ARG A 88 -6.06 17.58 -10.15
CA ARG A 88 -4.60 17.48 -10.01
C ARG A 88 -4.14 16.06 -9.67
N THR A 89 -4.90 15.36 -8.81
CA THR A 89 -4.69 13.93 -8.51
C THR A 89 -4.77 13.08 -9.78
N LEU A 90 -5.79 13.27 -10.63
CA LEU A 90 -5.93 12.53 -11.89
C LEU A 90 -4.85 12.88 -12.91
N ASP A 91 -4.45 14.15 -13.00
CA ASP A 91 -3.41 14.64 -13.92
C ASP A 91 -1.99 14.18 -13.50
N CYS A 92 -1.76 13.92 -12.20
CA CYS A 92 -0.45 13.52 -11.67
C CYS A 92 -0.28 12.01 -11.43
N THR A 93 -1.34 11.20 -11.62
CA THR A 93 -1.33 9.76 -11.31
C THR A 93 -2.02 8.95 -12.40
N SER A 94 -1.55 7.73 -12.66
CA SER A 94 -2.10 6.84 -13.69
C SER A 94 -2.60 5.53 -13.12
N SER A 95 -3.77 5.07 -13.58
CA SER A 95 -4.26 3.71 -13.35
C SER A 95 -3.62 2.68 -14.30
N ASN A 96 -2.86 3.13 -15.30
CA ASN A 96 -2.14 2.26 -16.23
C ASN A 96 -0.68 2.10 -15.77
N PHE A 97 -0.46 1.15 -14.85
CA PHE A 97 0.86 0.80 -14.33
C PHE A 97 1.03 -0.73 -14.36
N SER A 98 2.29 -1.18 -14.35
CA SER A 98 2.61 -2.61 -14.38
C SER A 98 3.64 -2.99 -13.34
N GLY A 99 3.47 -4.21 -12.80
CA GLY A 99 4.24 -4.74 -11.67
C GLY A 99 3.97 -4.01 -10.35
N LEU A 100 4.25 -4.70 -9.24
CA LEU A 100 4.14 -4.15 -7.89
C LEU A 100 5.33 -4.64 -7.06
N ILE A 101 6.02 -3.70 -6.39
CA ILE A 101 7.05 -3.98 -5.38
C ILE A 101 6.64 -3.31 -4.08
N SER A 102 6.56 -4.08 -2.99
CA SER A 102 6.49 -3.53 -1.63
C SER A 102 7.90 -3.31 -1.09
N ILE A 103 8.25 -2.07 -0.76
CA ILE A 103 9.57 -1.67 -0.25
C ILE A 103 9.43 -1.30 1.22
N MET A 104 10.12 -2.04 2.09
CA MET A 104 10.18 -1.78 3.54
C MET A 104 11.41 -0.98 3.95
N ASP A 105 12.57 -1.29 3.36
CA ASP A 105 13.85 -0.58 3.56
C ASP A 105 14.45 -0.23 2.18
N PRO A 106 14.16 0.97 1.65
CA PRO A 106 14.63 1.43 0.33
C PRO A 106 16.16 1.42 0.19
N GLN A 107 16.87 1.87 1.23
CA GLN A 107 18.32 2.03 1.22
C GLN A 107 19.05 0.68 1.25
N LYS A 108 18.54 -0.30 2.01
CA LYS A 108 19.15 -1.66 2.06
C LYS A 108 18.71 -2.58 0.92
N SER A 109 17.50 -2.43 0.38
CA SER A 109 16.96 -3.33 -0.64
C SER A 109 17.66 -3.22 -2.00
N TRP A 110 18.20 -4.34 -2.50
CA TRP A 110 18.71 -4.41 -3.88
C TRP A 110 17.59 -4.18 -4.91
N ALA A 111 16.39 -4.74 -4.68
CA ALA A 111 15.27 -4.58 -5.60
C ALA A 111 14.82 -3.11 -5.71
N ALA A 112 14.87 -2.36 -4.60
CA ALA A 112 14.61 -0.94 -4.58
C ALA A 112 15.66 -0.17 -5.41
N ARG A 113 16.96 -0.38 -5.13
CA ARG A 113 18.05 0.27 -5.88
C ARG A 113 18.04 -0.08 -7.38
N PHE A 114 17.82 -1.34 -7.74
CA PHE A 114 17.73 -1.79 -9.13
C PHE A 114 16.59 -1.11 -9.90
N ASN A 115 15.47 -0.84 -9.23
CA ASN A 115 14.34 -0.12 -9.80
C ASN A 115 14.43 1.41 -9.66
N ASN A 116 15.57 1.97 -9.25
CA ASN A 116 15.75 3.40 -8.95
C ASN A 116 14.71 3.95 -7.94
N LEU A 117 14.50 3.19 -6.87
CA LEU A 117 13.62 3.48 -5.73
C LEU A 117 14.43 3.43 -4.40
N GLY A 118 15.71 3.82 -4.43
CA GLY A 118 16.57 3.80 -3.25
C GLY A 118 16.27 4.91 -2.25
N ASP A 119 15.80 6.07 -2.73
CA ASP A 119 15.54 7.27 -1.95
C ASP A 119 14.06 7.68 -2.05
N VAL A 120 13.20 6.87 -1.42
CA VAL A 120 11.73 7.04 -1.35
C VAL A 120 11.24 6.60 0.02
N ILE A 121 9.99 6.86 0.39
CA ILE A 121 9.39 6.33 1.62
C ILE A 121 9.07 4.82 1.49
N PRO A 122 9.01 4.05 2.60
CA PRO A 122 8.47 2.69 2.57
C PRO A 122 7.02 2.67 2.04
N GLY A 123 6.69 1.71 1.18
CA GLY A 123 5.38 1.65 0.51
C GLY A 123 5.33 0.68 -0.66
N CYS A 124 4.21 0.68 -1.38
CA CYS A 124 4.02 -0.09 -2.62
C CYS A 124 4.33 0.77 -3.84
N TYR A 125 5.10 0.25 -4.79
CA TYR A 125 5.55 0.97 -5.98
C TYR A 125 5.32 0.15 -7.25
N ALA A 126 5.03 0.81 -8.36
CA ALA A 126 4.97 0.19 -9.67
C ALA A 126 6.37 -0.02 -10.26
N ILE A 127 6.54 -1.05 -11.10
CA ILE A 127 7.76 -1.20 -11.91
C ILE A 127 7.78 -0.10 -12.97
N SER A 128 6.68 0.03 -13.71
CA SER A 128 6.47 1.00 -14.79
C SER A 128 5.09 1.64 -14.70
N VAL A 129 5.00 2.90 -15.14
CA VAL A 129 3.77 3.71 -15.14
C VAL A 129 3.66 4.40 -16.49
N VAL A 130 2.48 4.35 -17.10
CA VAL A 130 2.18 5.02 -18.37
C VAL A 130 1.45 6.32 -18.10
N GLY A 131 2.08 7.44 -18.43
CA GLY A 131 1.52 8.78 -18.30
C GLY A 131 2.62 9.83 -18.40
N GLU A 132 2.24 11.06 -18.73
CA GLU A 132 3.12 12.22 -18.76
C GLU A 132 2.55 13.29 -17.82
N LEU A 133 3.42 13.98 -17.08
CA LEU A 133 2.99 15.08 -16.22
C LEU A 133 2.70 16.33 -17.07
N PRO A 134 1.73 17.18 -16.68
CA PRO A 134 1.53 18.48 -17.30
C PRO A 134 2.82 19.31 -17.38
N GLU A 135 3.00 20.03 -18.48
CA GLU A 135 4.23 20.78 -18.78
C GLU A 135 4.56 21.84 -17.71
N SER A 136 3.53 22.38 -17.04
CA SER A 136 3.65 23.30 -15.89
C SER A 136 4.25 22.68 -14.62
N ILE A 137 4.58 21.39 -14.61
CA ILE A 137 5.16 20.64 -13.49
C ILE A 137 6.58 20.16 -13.81
N HIS A 138 6.98 20.10 -15.09
CA HIS A 138 8.23 19.45 -15.51
C HIS A 138 9.51 20.05 -14.93
N ASP A 139 9.53 21.35 -14.62
CA ASP A 139 10.70 22.04 -14.06
C ASP A 139 11.02 21.61 -12.62
N ASP A 140 10.02 21.15 -11.86
CA ASP A 140 10.19 20.73 -10.46
C ASP A 140 10.52 19.23 -10.31
N VAL A 141 10.39 18.44 -11.39
CA VAL A 141 10.70 16.99 -11.40
C VAL A 141 12.22 16.70 -11.38
N ARG A 142 13.06 17.72 -11.58
CA ARG A 142 14.53 17.60 -11.69
C ARG A 142 15.32 18.25 -10.53
N ARG A 143 14.65 18.64 -9.46
CA ARG A 143 15.28 19.15 -8.22
C ARG A 143 15.32 18.08 -7.14
#